data_AF-Q4JCB6-F1
#
_entry.id   AF-Q4JCB6-F1
#
_cell.length_a   1.000
_cell.length_b   1.000
_cell.length_c   1.000
_cell.angle_alpha   90.00
_cell.angle_beta   90.00
_cell.angle_gamma   90.00
#
_symmetry.space_group_name_H-M   'P 1'
#
loop_
_entity.id
_entity.type
_entity.pdbx_description
1 polymer ?
#
loop_
_entity_poly.entity_id
_entity_poly.type
_entity_poly.pdbx_seq_one_letter_code
_entity_poly.pdbx_strand_id
1 'polypeptide(L)'
;MSYPTSDLDALNKLKDASLWFIIIGILYFVGFFFALIIIVPLILYFVVGIPKLRDAFQAFSNLGKNVNLGLTGLNLLIYGFIIAFIGGVLTFLVPLAGVALVGVGVLLIFVAQVLIGVALYNIGNSYNSSLMSIGGIVEIFLSFIGWILIYISIDEVINRFRGMPAQSPTTFGTPSYPSGPTYMPPAIYQVGTAYLKPNGELKVTLYSNVAGISIISATIEAFSITTTNISPSVLNQGNNQITILFPTVTGLSIGGNYTVALSLSNGQVVRVTAFYTNM
;
A
#
# COMPACT_ATOMS: atom_id res chain seq x y z
N MET A 1 -8.85 14.92 -10.68
CA MET A 1 -9.06 13.81 -9.73
C MET A 1 -8.00 13.97 -8.64
N SER A 2 -8.39 14.44 -7.46
CA SER A 2 -7.46 14.70 -6.35
C SER A 2 -7.10 13.36 -5.72
N TYR A 3 -5.83 12.93 -5.80
CA TYR A 3 -5.35 11.87 -4.92
C TYR A 3 -5.44 12.38 -3.48
N PRO A 4 -5.96 11.60 -2.51
CA PRO A 4 -6.25 12.16 -1.20
C PRO A 4 -4.93 12.50 -0.53
N THR A 5 -4.68 13.79 -0.29
CA THR A 5 -3.55 14.29 0.48
C THR A 5 -3.38 13.56 1.83
N SER A 6 -4.49 13.02 2.34
CA SER A 6 -4.56 12.23 3.57
C SER A 6 -3.91 10.84 3.49
N ASP A 7 -3.99 10.12 2.37
CA ASP A 7 -3.28 8.83 2.22
C ASP A 7 -1.77 9.03 2.16
N LEU A 8 -1.33 10.07 1.45
CA LEU A 8 0.09 10.43 1.36
C LEU A 8 0.63 10.88 2.72
N ASP A 9 -0.14 11.63 3.51
CA ASP A 9 0.21 12.00 4.88
C ASP A 9 0.37 10.77 5.79
N ALA A 10 -0.57 9.82 5.74
CA ALA A 10 -0.49 8.59 6.53
C ALA A 10 0.73 7.73 6.15
N LEU A 11 1.03 7.61 4.85
CA LEU A 11 2.23 6.92 4.36
C LEU A 11 3.52 7.62 4.81
N ASN A 12 3.59 8.95 4.74
CA ASN A 12 4.75 9.71 5.23
C ASN A 12 4.98 9.53 6.73
N LYS A 13 3.91 9.52 7.54
CA LYS A 13 3.99 9.23 8.98
C LYS A 13 4.52 7.83 9.25
N LEU A 14 4.06 6.84 8.48
CA LEU A 14 4.58 5.47 8.60
C LEU A 14 6.06 5.40 8.18
N LYS A 15 6.46 6.16 7.15
CA LYS A 15 7.84 6.21 6.68
C LYS A 15 8.75 6.77 7.77
N ASP A 16 8.36 7.90 8.35
CA ASP A 16 9.05 8.52 9.47
C ASP A 16 9.12 7.56 10.68
N ALA A 17 8.01 6.92 11.06
CA ALA A 17 8.01 5.90 12.11
C ALA A 17 9.02 4.77 11.81
N SER A 18 8.95 4.17 10.62
CA SER A 18 9.84 3.07 10.22
C SER A 18 11.32 3.47 10.27
N LEU A 19 11.67 4.70 9.88
CA LEU A 19 13.02 5.23 10.00
C LEU A 19 13.51 5.22 11.46
N TRP A 20 12.67 5.62 12.41
CA TRP A 20 13.02 5.59 13.83
C TRP A 20 13.24 4.16 14.33
N PHE A 21 12.43 3.19 13.93
CA PHE A 21 12.67 1.79 14.31
C PHE A 21 13.96 1.22 13.70
N ILE A 22 14.34 1.64 12.48
CA ILE A 22 15.63 1.28 11.88
C ILE A 22 16.78 1.87 12.71
N ILE A 23 16.72 3.17 13.05
CA ILE A 23 17.73 3.83 13.88
C ILE A 23 17.84 3.14 15.24
N ILE A 24 16.72 2.85 15.89
CA ILE A 24 16.67 2.14 17.17
C ILE A 24 17.30 0.74 17.04
N GLY A 25 16.99 0.00 15.98
CA GLY A 25 17.57 -1.31 15.70
C GLY A 25 19.10 -1.27 15.54
N ILE A 26 19.62 -0.27 14.81
CA ILE A 26 21.07 -0.04 14.68
C ILE A 26 21.68 0.26 16.05
N LEU A 27 21.05 1.12 16.84
CA LEU A 27 21.55 1.47 18.18
C LEU A 27 21.55 0.27 19.13
N TYR A 28 20.54 -0.61 19.05
CA TYR A 28 20.55 -1.88 19.80
C TYR A 28 21.69 -2.79 19.34
N PHE A 29 21.90 -2.92 18.02
CA PHE A 29 22.98 -3.73 17.47
C PHE A 29 24.35 -3.21 17.93
N VAL A 30 24.64 -1.93 17.72
CA VAL A 30 25.89 -1.29 18.17
C VAL A 30 26.03 -1.39 19.69
N GLY A 31 24.96 -1.11 20.44
CA GLY A 31 24.91 -1.23 21.90
C GLY A 31 25.37 -2.60 22.39
N PHE A 32 24.88 -3.66 21.75
CA PHE A 32 25.24 -5.03 22.06
C PHE A 32 26.72 -5.33 21.81
N PHE A 33 27.28 -4.92 20.66
CA PHE A 33 28.68 -5.22 20.31
C PHE A 33 29.72 -4.44 21.12
N PHE A 34 29.38 -3.24 21.57
CA PHE A 34 30.32 -2.36 22.26
C PHE A 34 30.07 -2.27 23.78
N ALA A 35 29.21 -3.14 24.33
CA ALA A 35 28.74 -3.08 25.72
C ALA A 35 28.27 -1.65 26.11
N LEU A 36 27.71 -0.94 25.13
CA LEU A 36 27.25 0.43 25.24
C LEU A 36 25.88 0.48 25.94
N ILE A 37 25.50 1.66 26.40
CA ILE A 37 24.28 1.88 27.19
C ILE A 37 23.03 1.55 26.34
N ILE A 38 22.45 0.36 26.58
CA ILE A 38 21.19 -0.14 25.98
C ILE A 38 19.98 0.74 26.39
N ILE A 39 20.14 1.62 27.39
CA ILE A 39 19.10 2.53 27.85
C ILE A 39 18.69 3.55 26.79
N VAL A 40 19.64 4.03 25.97
CA VAL A 40 19.37 5.07 24.96
C VAL A 40 18.38 4.58 23.90
N PRO A 41 18.61 3.44 23.21
CA PRO A 41 17.64 2.93 22.24
C PRO A 41 16.29 2.60 22.88
N LEU A 42 16.26 2.15 24.14
CA LEU A 42 15.01 1.90 24.86
C LEU A 42 14.22 3.19 25.11
N ILE A 43 14.88 4.28 25.51
CA ILE A 43 14.23 5.59 25.67
C ILE A 43 13.68 6.07 24.33
N LEU A 44 14.48 6.01 23.26
CA LEU A 44 14.02 6.41 21.92
C LEU A 44 12.83 5.58 21.43
N TYR A 45 12.82 4.29 21.76
CA TYR A 45 11.73 3.38 21.43
C TYR A 45 10.40 3.83 22.06
N PHE A 46 10.40 4.16 23.36
CA PHE A 46 9.18 4.61 24.05
C PHE A 46 8.79 6.05 23.77
N VAL A 47 9.77 6.96 23.65
CA VAL A 47 9.52 8.40 23.52
C VAL A 47 9.25 8.80 22.08
N VAL A 48 9.83 8.09 21.10
CA VAL A 48 9.77 8.47 19.68
C VAL A 48 9.16 7.39 18.82
N GLY A 49 9.65 6.14 18.91
CA GLY A 49 9.21 5.03 18.06
C GLY A 49 7.72 4.71 18.19
N ILE A 50 7.27 4.37 19.41
CA ILE A 50 5.87 4.01 19.68
C ILE A 50 4.92 5.17 19.36
N PRO A 51 5.16 6.43 19.79
CA PRO A 51 4.28 7.55 19.46
C PRO A 51 4.14 7.78 17.95
N LYS A 52 5.24 7.79 17.19
CA LYS A 52 5.17 7.98 15.73
C LYS A 52 4.41 6.86 15.03
N LEU A 53 4.60 5.60 15.44
CA LEU A 53 3.85 4.48 14.88
C LEU A 53 2.37 4.57 15.23
N ARG A 54 2.04 4.99 16.45
CA ARG A 54 0.66 5.26 16.87
C ARG A 54 0.02 6.32 15.99
N ASP A 55 0.70 7.43 15.75
CA ASP A 55 0.21 8.52 14.90
C ASP A 55 -0.04 8.04 13.46
N ALA A 56 0.86 7.20 12.93
CA ALA A 56 0.69 6.57 11.61
C ALA A 56 -0.53 5.65 11.57
N PHE A 57 -0.69 4.76 12.55
CA PHE A 57 -1.86 3.87 12.64
C PHE A 57 -3.16 4.64 12.87
N GLN A 58 -3.17 5.71 13.67
CA GLN A 58 -4.35 6.56 13.81
C GLN A 58 -4.72 7.23 12.49
N ALA A 59 -3.72 7.72 11.73
CA ALA A 59 -3.96 8.27 10.40
C ALA A 59 -4.60 7.24 9.45
N PHE A 60 -4.10 6.01 9.41
CA PHE A 60 -4.70 4.93 8.62
C PHE A 60 -6.09 4.50 9.12
N SER A 61 -6.30 4.46 10.43
CA SER A 61 -7.61 4.16 11.02
C SER A 61 -8.66 5.18 10.60
N ASN A 62 -8.30 6.47 10.59
CA ASN A 62 -9.19 7.55 10.14
C ASN A 62 -9.53 7.47 8.65
N LEU A 63 -8.70 6.78 7.86
CA LEU A 63 -8.93 6.47 6.45
C LEU A 63 -9.73 5.16 6.23
N GLY A 64 -10.21 4.54 7.31
CA GLY A 64 -10.95 3.28 7.25
C GLY A 64 -10.08 2.05 6.97
N LYS A 65 -8.75 2.14 7.11
CA LYS A 65 -7.86 0.98 6.97
C LYS A 65 -7.90 0.12 8.23
N ASN A 66 -7.78 -1.19 8.06
CA ASN A 66 -7.86 -2.15 9.17
C ASN A 66 -6.52 -2.23 9.95
N VAL A 67 -6.29 -1.26 10.83
CA VAL A 67 -5.07 -1.13 11.66
C VAL A 67 -5.35 -1.14 13.17
N ASN A 68 -6.60 -1.37 13.57
CA ASN A 68 -7.02 -1.39 14.98
C ASN A 68 -6.25 -2.42 15.80
N LEU A 69 -5.94 -3.57 15.21
CA LEU A 69 -5.09 -4.59 15.85
C LEU A 69 -3.71 -4.04 16.20
N GLY A 70 -3.11 -3.23 15.32
CA GLY A 70 -1.80 -2.61 15.57
C GLY A 70 -1.83 -1.58 16.70
N LEU A 71 -2.92 -0.81 16.83
CA LEU A 71 -3.13 0.10 17.96
C LEU A 71 -3.28 -0.67 19.28
N THR A 72 -4.02 -1.78 19.27
CA THR A 72 -4.09 -2.70 20.42
C THR A 72 -2.72 -3.28 20.75
N GLY A 73 -1.96 -3.71 19.74
CA GLY A 73 -0.60 -4.20 19.86
C GLY A 73 0.32 -3.17 20.53
N LEU A 74 0.31 -1.92 20.08
CA LEU A 74 1.11 -0.85 20.67
C LEU A 74 0.84 -0.64 22.17
N ASN A 75 -0.42 -0.74 22.61
CA ASN A 75 -0.76 -0.66 24.03
C ASN A 75 -0.27 -1.89 24.79
N LEU A 76 -0.48 -3.09 24.23
CA LEU A 76 -0.03 -4.35 24.82
C LEU A 76 1.48 -4.39 24.99
N LEU A 77 2.20 -3.79 24.04
CA LEU A 77 3.65 -3.71 24.04
C LEU A 77 4.17 -2.95 25.26
N ILE A 78 3.56 -1.79 25.59
CA ILE A 78 3.91 -1.00 26.78
C ILE A 78 3.69 -1.82 28.06
N TYR A 79 2.53 -2.47 28.19
CA TYR A 79 2.24 -3.31 29.36
C TYR A 79 3.20 -4.50 29.48
N GLY A 80 3.53 -5.14 28.36
CA GLY A 80 4.49 -6.25 28.33
C GLY A 80 5.86 -5.85 28.86
N PHE A 81 6.38 -4.69 28.44
CA PHE A 81 7.64 -4.16 28.95
C PHE A 81 7.59 -3.80 30.44
N ILE A 82 6.51 -3.19 30.91
CA ILE A 82 6.33 -2.87 32.34
C ILE A 82 6.32 -4.15 33.18
N ILE A 83 5.57 -5.17 32.75
CA ILE A 83 5.49 -6.47 33.44
C ILE A 83 6.85 -7.17 33.44
N ALA A 84 7.55 -7.19 32.30
CA ALA A 84 8.88 -7.77 32.20
C ALA A 84 9.89 -7.05 33.11
N PHE A 85 9.83 -5.72 33.18
CA PHE A 85 10.69 -4.93 34.07
C PHE A 85 10.42 -5.25 35.54
N ILE A 86 9.14 -5.23 35.96
CA ILE A 86 8.74 -5.58 37.33
C ILE A 86 9.17 -7.01 37.67
N GLY A 87 8.98 -7.97 36.76
CA GLY A 87 9.45 -9.34 36.92
C GLY A 87 10.96 -9.45 37.07
N GLY A 88 11.72 -8.68 36.29
CA GLY A 88 13.18 -8.60 36.38
C GLY A 88 13.65 -8.11 37.75
N VAL A 89 13.05 -7.03 38.26
CA VAL A 89 13.33 -6.53 39.62
C VAL A 89 12.91 -7.54 40.70
N LEU A 90 11.74 -8.16 40.55
CA LEU A 90 11.21 -9.14 41.50
C LEU A 90 12.07 -10.40 41.56
N THR A 91 12.80 -10.74 40.49
CA THR A 91 13.68 -11.92 40.45
C THR A 91 14.78 -11.86 41.52
N PHE A 92 15.20 -10.66 41.94
CA PHE A 92 16.17 -10.49 43.04
C PHE A 92 15.58 -10.77 44.43
N LEU A 93 14.26 -10.64 44.59
CA LEU A 93 13.56 -10.85 45.86
C LEU A 93 12.96 -12.26 45.95
N VAL A 94 12.30 -12.70 44.88
CA VAL A 94 11.59 -13.98 44.77
C VAL A 94 11.86 -14.57 43.38
N PRO A 95 12.96 -15.35 43.20
CA PRO A 95 13.44 -15.75 41.87
C PRO A 95 12.39 -16.44 41.01
N LEU A 96 11.65 -17.41 41.59
CA LEU A 96 10.68 -18.21 40.83
C LEU A 96 9.49 -17.37 40.34
N ALA A 97 8.97 -16.47 41.21
CA ALA A 97 7.88 -15.57 40.86
C ALA A 97 8.32 -14.50 39.86
N GLY A 98 9.54 -13.95 40.04
CA GLY A 98 10.14 -12.99 39.13
C GLY A 98 10.29 -13.54 37.71
N VAL A 99 10.89 -14.73 37.56
CA VAL A 99 11.07 -15.40 36.26
C VAL A 99 9.72 -15.68 35.58
N ALA A 100 8.72 -16.16 36.33
CA ALA A 100 7.38 -16.38 35.78
C ALA A 100 6.76 -15.08 35.24
N LEU A 101 6.89 -13.98 35.99
CA LEU A 101 6.38 -12.68 35.58
C LEU A 101 7.12 -12.09 34.37
N VAL A 102 8.44 -12.27 34.29
CA VAL A 102 9.23 -11.95 33.09
C VAL A 102 8.69 -12.72 31.88
N GLY A 103 8.44 -14.02 32.04
CA GLY A 103 7.87 -14.86 30.98
C GLY A 103 6.52 -14.34 30.46
N VAL A 104 5.63 -13.92 31.36
CA VAL A 104 4.35 -13.28 30.99
C VAL A 104 4.60 -11.98 30.22
N GLY A 105 5.50 -11.11 30.70
CA GLY A 105 5.84 -9.86 30.01
C GLY A 105 6.37 -10.10 28.60
N VAL A 106 7.30 -11.04 28.43
CA VAL A 106 7.86 -11.42 27.12
C VAL A 106 6.78 -11.97 26.18
N LEU A 107 5.86 -12.81 26.69
CA LEU A 107 4.75 -13.33 25.90
C LEU A 107 3.83 -12.20 25.40
N LEU A 108 3.53 -11.22 26.25
CA LEU A 108 2.71 -10.07 25.86
C LEU A 108 3.42 -9.20 24.80
N ILE A 109 4.74 -9.00 24.91
CA ILE A 109 5.53 -8.30 23.89
C ILE A 109 5.46 -9.04 22.56
N PHE A 110 5.60 -10.36 22.57
CA PHE A 110 5.51 -11.17 21.35
C PHE A 110 4.12 -11.06 20.70
N VAL A 111 3.04 -11.20 21.48
CA VAL A 111 1.67 -11.02 20.97
C VAL A 111 1.47 -9.61 20.41
N ALA A 112 2.01 -8.59 21.07
CA ALA A 112 1.96 -7.22 20.61
C ALA A 112 2.63 -7.02 19.24
N GLN A 113 3.81 -7.61 19.03
CA GLN A 113 4.53 -7.57 17.76
C GLN A 113 3.73 -8.25 16.65
N VAL A 114 3.12 -9.41 16.91
CA VAL A 114 2.24 -10.08 15.94
C VAL A 114 1.09 -9.15 15.52
N LEU A 115 0.44 -8.48 16.46
CA LEU A 115 -0.66 -7.56 16.16
C LEU A 115 -0.22 -6.33 15.35
N ILE A 116 0.97 -5.79 15.64
CA ILE A 116 1.59 -4.70 14.87
C ILE A 116 1.92 -5.18 13.44
N GLY A 117 2.54 -6.34 13.30
CA GLY A 117 2.86 -6.96 12.01
C GLY A 117 1.62 -7.21 11.14
N VAL A 118 0.53 -7.71 11.73
CA VAL A 118 -0.75 -7.89 11.04
C VAL A 118 -1.34 -6.55 10.56
N ALA A 119 -1.25 -5.50 11.36
CA ALA A 119 -1.70 -4.17 10.93
C ALA A 119 -0.89 -3.65 9.75
N LEU A 120 0.44 -3.81 9.78
CA LEU A 120 1.33 -3.45 8.68
C LEU A 120 1.06 -4.28 7.42
N TYR A 121 0.79 -5.57 7.58
CA TYR A 121 0.35 -6.45 6.49
C TYR A 121 -0.93 -5.96 5.84
N ASN A 122 -1.92 -5.57 6.63
CA ASN A 122 -3.20 -5.04 6.14
C ASN A 122 -3.03 -3.70 5.40
N ILE A 123 -2.12 -2.83 5.86
CA ILE A 123 -1.75 -1.60 5.14
C ILE A 123 -1.15 -1.97 3.78
N GLY A 124 -0.18 -2.90 3.73
CA GLY A 124 0.43 -3.37 2.49
C GLY A 124 -0.60 -3.94 1.50
N ASN A 125 -1.53 -4.76 1.99
CA ASN A 125 -2.63 -5.29 1.18
C ASN A 125 -3.55 -4.18 0.66
N SER A 126 -3.83 -3.17 1.48
CA SER A 126 -4.65 -2.01 1.09
C SER A 126 -4.04 -1.16 -0.02
N TYR A 127 -2.71 -1.16 -0.16
CA TYR A 127 -1.98 -0.43 -1.21
C TYR A 127 -1.39 -1.34 -2.30
N ASN A 128 -1.77 -2.62 -2.33
CA ASN A 128 -1.20 -3.63 -3.25
C ASN A 128 0.35 -3.60 -3.25
N SER A 129 0.95 -3.55 -2.06
CA SER A 129 2.40 -3.57 -1.89
C SER A 129 2.84 -4.86 -1.21
N SER A 130 3.27 -5.82 -2.01
CA SER A 130 3.80 -7.10 -1.52
C SER A 130 4.99 -6.89 -0.61
N LEU A 131 5.86 -5.91 -0.90
CA LEU A 131 7.02 -5.60 -0.09
C LEU A 131 6.62 -5.08 1.30
N MET A 132 5.60 -4.23 1.39
CA MET A 132 5.06 -3.76 2.66
C MET A 132 4.40 -4.90 3.45
N SER A 133 3.63 -5.76 2.77
CA SER A 133 3.00 -6.92 3.39
C SER A 133 4.02 -7.92 3.93
N ILE A 134 5.07 -8.22 3.15
CA ILE A 134 6.19 -9.06 3.60
C ILE A 134 6.92 -8.39 4.76
N GLY A 135 7.18 -7.08 4.67
CA GLY A 135 7.80 -6.30 5.74
C GLY A 135 7.05 -6.40 7.06
N GLY A 136 5.73 -6.32 7.03
CA GLY A 136 4.87 -6.51 8.22
C GLY A 136 4.99 -7.91 8.85
N ILE A 137 5.10 -8.97 8.03
CA ILE A 137 5.29 -10.34 8.55
C ILE A 137 6.73 -10.54 9.06
N VAL A 138 7.72 -10.05 8.33
CA VAL A 138 9.14 -10.17 8.68
C VAL A 138 9.44 -9.43 9.97
N GLU A 139 8.77 -8.30 10.23
CA GLU A 139 8.93 -7.52 11.47
C GLU A 139 8.71 -8.35 12.74
N ILE A 140 7.84 -9.35 12.69
CA ILE A 140 7.53 -10.22 13.83
C ILE A 140 8.77 -11.03 14.28
N PHE A 141 9.56 -11.54 13.32
CA PHE A 141 10.69 -12.43 13.61
C PHE A 141 12.04 -11.70 13.55
N LEU A 142 12.15 -10.72 12.65
CA LEU A 142 13.35 -9.97 12.32
C LEU A 142 12.96 -8.50 12.20
N SER A 143 12.59 -7.90 13.35
CA SER A 143 12.07 -6.53 13.44
C SER A 143 12.87 -5.52 12.64
N PHE A 144 14.19 -5.50 12.80
CA PHE A 144 15.08 -4.61 12.05
C PHE A 144 14.92 -4.72 10.52
N ILE A 145 14.89 -5.95 9.99
CA ILE A 145 14.74 -6.20 8.55
C ILE A 145 13.32 -5.81 8.11
N GLY A 146 12.30 -6.16 8.90
CA GLY A 146 10.92 -5.81 8.62
C GLY A 146 10.71 -4.31 8.46
N TRP A 147 11.29 -3.50 9.36
CA TRP A 147 11.23 -2.04 9.29
C TRP A 147 11.93 -1.45 8.06
N ILE A 148 13.04 -2.03 7.62
CA ILE A 148 13.71 -1.63 6.35
C ILE A 148 12.79 -1.88 5.16
N LEU A 149 12.18 -3.07 5.08
CA LEU A 149 11.28 -3.41 3.99
C LEU A 149 10.07 -2.49 3.95
N ILE A 150 9.49 -2.19 5.12
CA ILE A 150 8.39 -1.22 5.24
C ILE A 150 8.84 0.15 4.74
N TYR A 151 9.98 0.66 5.19
CA TYR A 151 10.49 1.98 4.77
C TYR A 151 10.63 2.08 3.24
N ILE A 152 11.28 1.08 2.61
CA ILE A 152 11.49 1.05 1.15
C ILE A 152 10.16 0.90 0.41
N SER A 153 9.26 0.06 0.91
CA SER A 153 7.95 -0.17 0.29
C SER A 153 7.07 1.07 0.28
N ILE A 154 7.24 1.98 1.24
CA ILE A 154 6.47 3.23 1.28
C ILE A 154 6.91 4.16 0.15
N ASP A 155 8.20 4.24 -0.17
CA ASP A 155 8.67 5.03 -1.32
C ASP A 155 8.08 4.52 -2.63
N GLU A 156 8.03 3.19 -2.79
CA GLU A 156 7.39 2.57 -3.94
C GLU A 156 5.91 2.98 -4.03
N VAL A 157 5.16 2.86 -2.93
CA VAL A 157 3.74 3.20 -2.87
C VAL A 157 3.52 4.70 -3.15
N ILE A 158 4.32 5.58 -2.53
CA ILE A 158 4.26 7.03 -2.74
C ILE A 158 4.55 7.40 -4.20
N ASN A 159 5.52 6.76 -4.84
CA ASN A 159 5.87 7.04 -6.23
C ASN A 159 4.73 6.67 -7.18
N ARG A 160 3.98 5.60 -6.89
CA ARG A 160 2.74 5.25 -7.62
C ARG A 160 1.68 6.35 -7.48
N PHE A 161 1.55 6.97 -6.31
CA PHE A 161 0.66 8.12 -6.09
C PHE A 161 1.13 9.39 -6.84
N ARG A 162 2.44 9.56 -7.02
CA ARG A 162 3.04 10.71 -7.72
C ARG A 162 3.13 10.53 -9.24
N GLY A 163 2.62 9.42 -9.78
CA GLY A 163 2.69 9.12 -11.23
C GLY A 163 4.12 8.93 -11.75
N MET A 164 5.10 8.77 -10.87
CA MET A 164 6.47 8.45 -11.27
C MET A 164 6.55 6.95 -11.52
N PRO A 165 7.20 6.50 -12.62
CA PRO A 165 7.42 5.08 -12.82
C PRO A 165 8.21 4.55 -11.62
N ALA A 166 7.60 3.62 -10.88
CA ALA A 166 8.26 2.95 -9.76
C ALA A 166 9.59 2.36 -10.27
N GLN A 167 10.71 2.90 -9.80
CA GLN A 167 12.00 2.27 -10.02
C GLN A 167 11.94 0.90 -9.35
N SER A 168 11.84 -0.15 -10.17
CA SER A 168 11.98 -1.52 -9.73
C SER A 168 13.31 -1.67 -9.00
N PRO A 169 13.37 -2.28 -7.81
CA PRO A 169 14.64 -2.56 -7.16
C PRO A 169 15.49 -3.44 -8.08
N THR A 170 16.75 -3.05 -8.27
CA THR A 170 17.78 -3.82 -8.95
C THR A 170 17.88 -5.20 -8.29
N THR A 171 17.46 -6.22 -9.04
CA THR A 171 17.58 -7.64 -8.69
C THR A 171 19.06 -8.03 -8.58
N PHE A 172 19.55 -8.22 -7.36
CA PHE A 172 20.68 -9.12 -7.09
C PHE A 172 20.13 -10.55 -7.09
N GLY A 173 20.74 -11.39 -7.92
CA GLY A 173 20.22 -12.69 -8.31
C GLY A 173 19.98 -13.65 -7.14
N THR A 174 18.86 -14.37 -7.20
CA THR A 174 18.64 -15.61 -6.45
C THR A 174 18.10 -16.70 -7.38
N PRO A 175 18.40 -17.99 -7.09
CA PRO A 175 18.19 -19.10 -8.01
C PRO A 175 16.70 -19.45 -8.16
N SER A 176 16.32 -19.74 -9.40
CA SER A 176 14.97 -20.13 -9.83
C SER A 176 14.52 -21.45 -9.20
N TYR A 177 13.44 -21.41 -8.41
CA TYR A 177 12.55 -22.55 -8.19
C TYR A 177 11.29 -22.38 -9.08
N PRO A 178 10.64 -23.47 -9.52
CA PRO A 178 9.51 -23.39 -10.45
C PRO A 178 8.31 -22.74 -9.76
N SER A 179 8.00 -21.50 -10.17
CA SER A 179 6.84 -20.75 -9.70
C SER A 179 5.55 -21.32 -10.30
N GLY A 180 4.61 -21.69 -9.43
CA GLY A 180 3.20 -21.84 -9.80
C GLY A 180 2.62 -20.52 -10.34
N PRO A 181 1.42 -20.55 -10.95
CA PRO A 181 0.88 -19.42 -11.70
C PRO A 181 0.71 -18.18 -10.80
N THR A 182 1.53 -17.16 -11.08
CA THR A 182 1.45 -15.82 -10.48
C THR A 182 0.20 -15.11 -10.98
N TYR A 183 -0.72 -14.80 -10.08
CA TYR A 183 -1.92 -14.00 -10.36
C TYR A 183 -1.50 -12.53 -10.55
N MET A 184 -1.23 -12.12 -11.79
CA MET A 184 -0.97 -10.72 -12.14
C MET A 184 -2.32 -9.97 -12.12
N PRO A 185 -2.48 -8.89 -11.35
CA PRO A 185 -3.72 -8.13 -11.36
C PRO A 185 -3.98 -7.56 -12.78
N PRO A 186 -5.24 -7.51 -13.24
CA PRO A 186 -5.60 -6.89 -14.51
C PRO A 186 -5.13 -5.43 -14.59
N ALA A 187 -4.24 -5.13 -15.52
CA ALA A 187 -3.78 -3.80 -15.87
C ALA A 187 -4.35 -3.45 -17.25
N ILE A 188 -5.27 -2.49 -17.28
CA ILE A 188 -5.89 -1.96 -18.51
C ILE A 188 -5.63 -0.46 -18.57
N TYR A 189 -5.03 0.02 -19.65
CA TYR A 189 -4.68 1.44 -19.83
C TYR A 189 -4.73 1.86 -21.30
N GLN A 190 -4.89 3.16 -21.54
CA GLN A 190 -4.92 3.75 -22.88
C GLN A 190 -3.53 3.75 -23.54
N VAL A 191 -3.48 3.39 -24.82
CA VAL A 191 -2.30 3.51 -25.68
C VAL A 191 -2.63 4.46 -26.83
N GLY A 192 -1.81 5.50 -26.98
CA GLY A 192 -1.98 6.49 -28.04
C GLY A 192 -3.17 7.44 -27.82
N THR A 193 -3.42 8.27 -28.82
CA THR A 193 -4.48 9.28 -28.77
C THR A 193 -5.83 8.67 -29.10
N ALA A 194 -6.84 8.94 -28.27
CA ALA A 194 -8.21 8.61 -28.59
C ALA A 194 -8.90 9.81 -29.27
N TYR A 195 -9.75 9.56 -30.24
CA TYR A 195 -10.43 10.60 -31.02
C TYR A 195 -11.94 10.48 -30.85
N LEU A 196 -12.58 11.54 -30.37
CA LEU A 196 -14.04 11.67 -30.29
C LEU A 196 -14.53 12.58 -31.41
N LYS A 197 -15.52 12.11 -32.17
CA LYS A 197 -16.10 12.84 -33.32
C LYS A 197 -17.46 13.44 -32.98
N PRO A 198 -17.93 14.47 -33.72
CA PRO A 198 -19.25 15.06 -33.52
C PRO A 198 -20.42 14.08 -33.71
N ASN A 199 -20.23 13.02 -34.49
CA ASN A 199 -21.21 11.95 -34.67
C ASN A 199 -21.29 10.98 -33.47
N GLY A 200 -20.55 11.22 -32.39
CA GLY A 200 -20.50 10.37 -31.20
C GLY A 200 -19.55 9.19 -31.29
N GLU A 201 -18.81 9.03 -32.39
CA GLU A 201 -17.82 7.97 -32.54
C GLU A 201 -16.54 8.30 -31.78
N LEU A 202 -16.16 7.43 -30.85
CA LEU A 202 -14.89 7.44 -30.14
C LEU A 202 -14.04 6.23 -30.56
N LYS A 203 -12.86 6.48 -31.10
CA LYS A 203 -11.85 5.44 -31.33
C LYS A 203 -10.76 5.53 -30.27
N VAL A 204 -10.52 4.44 -29.56
CA VAL A 204 -9.51 4.32 -28.51
C VAL A 204 -8.78 3.01 -28.61
N THR A 205 -7.48 3.01 -28.30
CA THR A 205 -6.70 1.76 -28.15
C THR A 205 -6.43 1.54 -26.67
N LEU A 206 -6.76 0.36 -26.17
CA LEU A 206 -6.50 -0.07 -24.79
C LEU A 206 -5.53 -1.25 -24.79
N TYR A 207 -4.49 -1.18 -23.98
CA TYR A 207 -3.70 -2.36 -23.63
C TYR A 207 -4.36 -3.10 -22.48
N SER A 208 -4.42 -4.44 -22.55
CA SER A 208 -4.83 -5.30 -21.43
C SER A 208 -3.81 -6.43 -21.24
N ASN A 209 -3.37 -6.67 -20.01
CA ASN A 209 -2.50 -7.82 -19.69
C ASN A 209 -3.27 -9.15 -19.52
N VAL A 210 -4.60 -9.11 -19.52
CA VAL A 210 -5.50 -10.27 -19.36
C VAL A 210 -6.56 -10.30 -20.47
N ALA A 211 -7.01 -11.48 -20.85
CA ALA A 211 -8.08 -11.66 -21.83
C ALA A 211 -9.44 -11.89 -21.14
N GLY A 212 -10.53 -11.54 -21.83
CA GLY A 212 -11.90 -11.88 -21.42
C GLY A 212 -12.59 -10.87 -20.50
N ILE A 213 -12.01 -9.68 -20.30
CA ILE A 213 -12.68 -8.58 -19.58
C ILE A 213 -13.55 -7.80 -20.56
N SER A 214 -14.81 -7.59 -20.22
CA SER A 214 -15.75 -6.85 -21.06
C SER A 214 -15.92 -5.41 -20.58
N ILE A 215 -16.02 -4.47 -21.52
CA ILE A 215 -16.45 -3.10 -21.27
C ILE A 215 -17.98 -3.09 -21.26
N ILE A 216 -18.58 -2.77 -20.11
CA ILE A 216 -20.02 -2.76 -19.90
C ILE A 216 -20.62 -1.43 -20.37
N SER A 217 -19.97 -0.32 -20.06
CA SER A 217 -20.46 1.02 -20.39
C SER A 217 -19.33 2.01 -20.55
N ALA A 218 -19.58 3.08 -21.31
CA ALA A 218 -18.71 4.23 -21.44
C ALA A 218 -19.48 5.52 -21.14
N THR A 219 -18.88 6.43 -20.37
CA THR A 219 -19.50 7.70 -19.98
C THR A 219 -18.54 8.87 -20.20
N ILE A 220 -19.00 9.90 -20.90
CA ILE A 220 -18.27 11.19 -21.00
C ILE A 220 -18.53 11.95 -19.70
N GLU A 221 -17.52 12.06 -18.82
CA GLU A 221 -17.72 12.54 -17.44
C GLU A 221 -18.23 13.99 -17.38
N ALA A 222 -17.81 14.85 -18.30
CA ALA A 222 -18.18 16.28 -18.30
C ALA A 222 -19.68 16.53 -18.59
N PHE A 223 -20.36 15.57 -19.22
CA PHE A 223 -21.76 15.72 -19.66
C PHE A 223 -22.65 14.55 -19.22
N SER A 224 -22.09 13.57 -18.51
CA SER A 224 -22.77 12.33 -18.10
C SER A 224 -23.41 11.55 -19.26
N ILE A 225 -22.94 11.76 -20.50
CA ILE A 225 -23.43 11.07 -21.69
C ILE A 225 -22.90 9.65 -21.66
N THR A 226 -23.80 8.67 -21.57
CA THR A 226 -23.45 7.26 -21.39
C THR A 226 -23.88 6.43 -22.61
N THR A 227 -23.11 5.40 -22.93
CA THR A 227 -23.43 4.41 -23.96
C THR A 227 -22.98 3.01 -23.56
N THR A 228 -23.63 2.01 -24.14
CA THR A 228 -23.23 0.59 -24.11
C THR A 228 -22.86 0.08 -25.50
N ASN A 229 -22.91 0.94 -26.53
CA ASN A 229 -22.57 0.58 -27.90
C ASN A 229 -21.04 0.65 -28.07
N ILE A 230 -20.40 -0.50 -27.88
CA ILE A 230 -18.95 -0.67 -27.82
C ILE A 230 -18.57 -1.88 -28.68
N SER A 231 -17.63 -1.70 -29.62
CA SER A 231 -17.19 -2.75 -30.53
C SER A 231 -15.67 -2.72 -30.75
N PRO A 232 -14.93 -3.81 -30.49
CA PRO A 232 -15.35 -4.98 -29.70
C PRO A 232 -15.54 -4.61 -28.22
N SER A 233 -16.50 -5.25 -27.55
CA SER A 233 -16.77 -5.03 -26.12
C SER A 233 -15.90 -5.90 -25.20
N VAL A 234 -15.25 -6.95 -25.72
CA VAL A 234 -14.37 -7.85 -24.97
C VAL A 234 -12.91 -7.54 -25.29
N LEU A 235 -12.10 -7.38 -24.25
CA LEU A 235 -10.66 -7.15 -24.35
C LEU A 235 -9.92 -8.48 -24.46
N ASN A 236 -9.06 -8.59 -25.47
CA ASN A 236 -8.04 -9.62 -25.59
C ASN A 236 -6.76 -9.18 -24.88
N GLN A 237 -5.85 -10.13 -24.64
CA GLN A 237 -4.51 -9.78 -24.17
C GLN A 237 -3.76 -8.99 -25.26
N GLY A 238 -3.10 -7.89 -24.88
CA GLY A 238 -2.40 -6.98 -25.77
C GLY A 238 -3.20 -5.72 -26.12
N ASN A 239 -2.95 -5.15 -27.29
CA ASN A 239 -3.59 -3.93 -27.76
C ASN A 239 -4.96 -4.22 -28.39
N ASN A 240 -5.99 -3.55 -27.89
CA ASN A 240 -7.37 -3.66 -28.35
C ASN A 240 -7.81 -2.31 -28.92
N GLN A 241 -8.10 -2.28 -30.21
CA GLN A 241 -8.71 -1.12 -30.84
C GLN A 241 -10.23 -1.19 -30.67
N ILE A 242 -10.79 -0.20 -29.99
CA ILE A 242 -12.21 -0.18 -29.60
C ILE A 242 -12.86 1.07 -30.20
N THR A 243 -14.04 0.85 -30.79
CA THR A 243 -14.93 1.91 -31.25
C THR A 243 -16.14 1.97 -30.32
N ILE A 244 -16.40 3.15 -29.77
CA ILE A 244 -17.50 3.44 -28.86
C ILE A 244 -18.42 4.45 -29.53
N LEU A 245 -19.72 4.18 -29.57
CA LEU A 245 -20.70 5.04 -30.22
C LEU A 245 -21.59 5.68 -29.15
N PHE A 246 -21.35 6.95 -28.87
CA PHE A 246 -22.21 7.77 -28.03
C PHE A 246 -23.45 8.24 -28.82
N PRO A 247 -24.57 8.52 -28.13
CA PRO A 247 -25.62 9.38 -28.67
C PRO A 247 -25.04 10.72 -29.12
N THR A 248 -25.73 11.43 -30.01
CA THR A 248 -25.30 12.74 -30.53
C THR A 248 -24.79 13.64 -29.40
N VAL A 249 -23.51 13.99 -29.49
CA VAL A 249 -22.79 14.75 -28.47
C VAL A 249 -22.93 16.23 -28.76
N THR A 250 -23.66 16.96 -27.91
CA THR A 250 -23.83 18.41 -28.00
C THR A 250 -23.06 19.10 -26.88
N GLY A 251 -22.59 20.33 -27.11
CA GLY A 251 -21.87 21.11 -26.10
C GLY A 251 -20.37 20.83 -25.98
N LEU A 252 -19.80 19.98 -26.84
CA LEU A 252 -18.35 19.79 -26.96
C LEU A 252 -17.72 20.86 -27.88
N SER A 253 -16.61 21.43 -27.45
CA SER A 253 -15.78 22.39 -28.20
C SER A 253 -14.68 21.67 -28.95
N ILE A 254 -14.62 21.84 -30.28
CA ILE A 254 -13.56 21.27 -31.14
C ILE A 254 -12.18 21.64 -30.59
N GLY A 255 -11.27 20.66 -30.53
CA GLY A 255 -9.94 20.81 -29.94
C GLY A 255 -9.89 20.58 -28.43
N GLY A 256 -11.01 20.33 -27.77
CA GLY A 256 -11.09 19.99 -26.35
C GLY A 256 -10.65 18.55 -26.06
N ASN A 257 -10.12 18.33 -24.85
CA ASN A 257 -9.87 17.01 -24.29
C ASN A 257 -10.98 16.63 -23.32
N TYR A 258 -11.56 15.45 -23.49
CA TYR A 258 -12.66 14.95 -22.67
C TYR A 258 -12.31 13.62 -22.04
N THR A 259 -12.61 13.49 -20.75
CA THR A 259 -12.43 12.24 -20.02
C THR A 259 -13.63 11.33 -20.26
N VAL A 260 -13.34 10.10 -20.69
CA VAL A 260 -14.33 9.05 -20.86
C VAL A 260 -14.03 7.93 -19.87
N ALA A 261 -14.99 7.65 -18.99
CA ALA A 261 -14.93 6.57 -18.02
C ALA A 261 -15.51 5.29 -18.63
N LEU A 262 -14.73 4.22 -18.62
CA LEU A 262 -15.10 2.89 -19.11
C LEU A 262 -15.32 1.97 -17.90
N SER A 263 -16.55 1.50 -17.70
CA SER A 263 -16.89 0.55 -16.65
C SER A 263 -16.71 -0.87 -17.16
N LEU A 264 -15.92 -1.68 -16.44
CA LEU A 264 -15.55 -3.02 -16.84
C LEU A 264 -16.32 -4.09 -16.05
N SER A 265 -16.40 -5.31 -16.59
CA SER A 265 -17.09 -6.45 -15.97
C SER A 265 -16.49 -6.94 -14.66
N ASN A 266 -15.23 -6.60 -14.38
CA ASN A 266 -14.56 -6.88 -13.12
C ASN A 266 -14.79 -5.79 -12.04
N GLY A 267 -15.64 -4.80 -12.31
CA GLY A 267 -15.94 -3.68 -11.40
C GLY A 267 -14.92 -2.53 -11.44
N GLN A 268 -13.87 -2.62 -12.27
CA GLN A 268 -12.90 -1.55 -12.45
C GLN A 268 -13.45 -0.46 -13.37
N VAL A 269 -13.02 0.78 -13.15
CA VAL A 269 -13.28 1.91 -14.05
C VAL A 269 -11.96 2.40 -14.64
N VAL A 270 -11.84 2.39 -15.97
CA VAL A 270 -10.69 2.90 -16.71
C VAL A 270 -11.03 4.27 -17.29
N ARG A 271 -10.20 5.29 -17.04
CA ARG A 271 -10.41 6.63 -17.59
C ARG A 271 -9.47 6.86 -18.77
N VAL A 272 -10.06 7.23 -19.91
CA VAL A 272 -9.34 7.54 -21.14
C VAL A 272 -9.54 9.01 -21.50
N THR A 273 -8.52 9.63 -22.07
CA THR A 273 -8.59 11.00 -22.58
C THR A 273 -8.80 10.97 -24.08
N ALA A 274 -9.91 11.56 -24.52
CA ALA A 274 -10.28 11.68 -25.92
C ALA A 274 -10.15 13.11 -26.42
N PHE A 275 -9.46 13.30 -27.53
CA PHE A 275 -9.36 14.56 -28.23
C PHE A 275 -10.56 14.72 -29.18
N TYR A 276 -11.33 15.79 -28.99
CA TYR A 276 -12.51 16.05 -29.81
C TYR A 276 -12.14 16.74 -31.12
N THR A 277 -12.41 16.07 -32.25
CA THR A 277 -11.96 16.48 -33.58
C THR A 277 -13.02 16.25 -34.66
N ASN A 278 -12.98 17.05 -35.72
CA ASN A 278 -13.83 16.88 -36.91
C ASN A 278 -13.28 15.86 -37.92
N MET A 279 -12.08 15.32 -37.67
CA MET A 279 -11.43 14.32 -38.54
C MET A 279 -12.04 12.94 -38.37
#